data_AF-A0A9E7DDC5-F1
#
_entry.id   AF-A0A9E7DDC5-F1
#
_cell.length_a   1.000
_cell.length_b   1.000
_cell.length_c   1.000
_cell.angle_alpha   90.00
_cell.angle_beta   90.00
_cell.angle_gamma   90.00
#
_symmetry.space_group_name_H-M   'P 1'
#
loop_
_entity.id
_entity.type
_entity.pdbx_description
1 polymer ?
#
loop_
_entity_poly.entity_id
_entity_poly.type
_entity_poly.pdbx_seq_one_letter_code
_entity_poly.pdbx_strand_id
1 'polypeptide(L)'
;MSQNQIPVTDVSSQGHGGCGCGCSASADELPRLDARPFPPKLRHAAILGAVASLAPGEGMELFAPHVPRPLLMQIDSQIPGDFSYELVYEGDDGAIVAIRRTA
;
A
#
# COMPACT_ATOMS: atom_id res chain seq x y z
N MET A 1 -34.75 -30.12 2.79
CA MET A 1 -33.45 -30.61 2.30
C MET A 1 -33.45 -30.50 0.78
N SER A 2 -32.94 -29.40 0.22
CA SER A 2 -32.73 -29.27 -1.23
C SER A 2 -31.38 -28.61 -1.45
N GLN A 3 -30.42 -29.43 -1.88
CA GLN A 3 -29.06 -29.03 -2.22
C GLN A 3 -29.06 -28.54 -3.67
N ASN A 4 -28.75 -27.25 -3.88
CA ASN A 4 -28.57 -26.69 -5.22
C ASN A 4 -27.09 -26.74 -5.56
N GLN A 5 -26.63 -27.84 -6.16
CA GLN A 5 -25.26 -27.98 -6.67
C GLN A 5 -25.08 -27.14 -7.94
N ILE A 6 -24.12 -26.22 -7.90
CA ILE A 6 -23.65 -25.44 -9.04
C ILE A 6 -22.47 -26.22 -9.64
N PRO A 7 -22.42 -26.53 -10.95
CA PRO A 7 -21.30 -27.25 -11.54
C PRO A 7 -20.09 -26.32 -11.64
N VAL A 8 -19.07 -26.54 -10.81
CA VAL A 8 -17.75 -25.94 -11.00
C VAL A 8 -17.06 -26.68 -12.15
N THR A 9 -16.94 -26.00 -13.28
CA THR A 9 -16.07 -26.43 -14.38
C THR A 9 -14.65 -26.00 -14.03
N ASP A 10 -13.74 -26.97 -13.94
CA ASP A 10 -12.30 -26.73 -13.84
C ASP A 10 -11.82 -26.05 -15.12
N VAL A 11 -11.33 -24.81 -14.99
CA VAL A 11 -10.48 -24.19 -16.02
C VAL A 11 -9.06 -24.29 -15.54
N SER A 12 -8.46 -25.43 -15.83
CA SER A 12 -7.01 -25.59 -15.88
C SER A 12 -6.38 -24.57 -16.83
N SER A 13 -5.28 -23.99 -16.35
CA SER A 13 -4.12 -23.58 -17.15
C SER A 13 -4.28 -22.35 -18.06
N GLN A 14 -4.12 -21.16 -17.47
CA GLN A 14 -3.56 -20.02 -18.20
C GLN A 14 -2.37 -19.49 -17.42
N GLY A 15 -1.16 -19.86 -17.85
CA GLY A 15 0.08 -19.24 -17.39
C GLY A 15 0.00 -17.74 -17.68
N HIS A 16 -0.10 -16.94 -16.63
CA HIS A 16 -0.05 -15.49 -16.76
C HIS A 16 1.42 -15.11 -16.93
N GLY A 17 1.77 -14.80 -18.18
CA GLY A 17 3.03 -14.18 -18.56
C GLY A 17 3.33 -13.00 -17.63
N GLY A 18 4.59 -12.91 -17.21
CA GLY A 18 5.08 -11.87 -16.32
C GLY A 18 4.53 -10.51 -16.75
N CYS A 19 3.76 -9.91 -15.85
CA CYS A 19 3.34 -8.53 -15.97
C CYS A 19 4.58 -7.67 -15.74
N GLY A 20 5.36 -7.48 -16.81
CA GLY A 20 6.41 -6.48 -16.89
C GLY A 20 5.77 -5.10 -16.97
N CYS A 21 5.23 -4.62 -15.86
CA CYS A 21 4.92 -3.21 -15.70
C CYS A 21 6.25 -2.46 -15.66
N GLY A 22 6.73 -2.04 -16.84
CA GLY A 22 7.77 -1.04 -17.01
C GLY A 22 7.26 0.33 -16.57
N CYS A 23 6.92 0.50 -15.29
CA CYS A 23 6.88 1.81 -14.68
C CYS A 23 8.33 2.16 -14.31
N SER A 24 9.04 2.73 -15.27
CA SER A 24 10.25 3.50 -14.96
C SER A 24 9.81 4.78 -14.23
N ALA A 25 9.38 4.64 -12.98
CA ALA A 25 9.42 5.75 -12.04
C ALA A 25 10.88 6.18 -12.00
N SER A 26 11.17 7.41 -12.42
CA SER A 26 12.48 8.01 -12.20
C SER A 26 12.85 7.75 -10.74
N ALA A 27 14.06 7.28 -10.45
CA ALA A 27 14.44 6.79 -9.12
C ALA A 27 14.27 7.83 -7.98
N ASP A 28 13.98 9.08 -8.33
CA ASP A 28 13.75 10.20 -7.42
C ASP A 28 12.25 10.43 -7.10
N GLU A 29 11.32 9.91 -7.89
CA GLU A 29 9.87 10.13 -7.71
C GLU A 29 9.19 8.88 -7.13
N LEU A 30 8.95 8.89 -5.82
CA LEU A 30 8.28 7.80 -5.12
C LEU A 30 6.78 7.77 -5.50
N PRO A 31 6.18 6.59 -5.69
CA PRO A 31 4.74 6.48 -5.94
C PRO A 31 3.95 7.04 -4.76
N ARG A 32 2.95 7.90 -5.03
CA ARG A 32 2.10 8.50 -3.98
C ARG A 32 0.74 7.84 -3.86
N LEU A 33 0.35 7.52 -2.64
CA LEU A 33 -1.00 7.10 -2.26
C LEU A 33 -1.73 8.22 -1.51
N ASP A 34 -2.84 8.72 -2.07
CA ASP A 34 -3.73 9.65 -1.38
C ASP A 34 -4.75 8.89 -0.52
N ALA A 35 -4.64 9.02 0.79
CA ALA A 35 -5.50 8.37 1.77
C ALA A 35 -6.85 9.09 2.00
N ARG A 36 -6.97 10.37 1.58
CA ARG A 36 -8.15 11.21 1.80
C ARG A 36 -9.44 10.66 1.16
N PRO A 37 -9.44 10.14 -0.09
CA PRO A 37 -10.65 9.60 -0.71
C PRO A 37 -11.13 8.29 -0.06
N PHE A 38 -10.28 7.58 0.69
CA PHE A 38 -10.67 6.32 1.30
C PHE A 38 -11.65 6.54 2.47
N PRO A 39 -12.74 5.76 2.53
CA PRO A 39 -13.60 5.70 3.71
C PRO A 39 -12.79 5.32 4.96
N PRO A 40 -13.06 5.90 6.15
CA PRO A 40 -12.27 5.65 7.37
C PRO A 40 -12.10 4.16 7.71
N LYS A 41 -13.13 3.36 7.43
CA LYS A 41 -13.16 1.91 7.69
C LYS A 41 -12.21 1.09 6.80
N LEU A 42 -11.87 1.60 5.61
CA LEU A 42 -11.04 0.90 4.63
C LEU A 42 -9.64 1.49 4.50
N ARG A 43 -9.49 2.78 4.85
CA ARG A 43 -8.25 3.54 4.70
C ARG A 43 -7.04 2.83 5.32
N HIS A 44 -7.14 2.42 6.58
CA HIS A 44 -6.03 1.77 7.29
C HIS A 44 -5.60 0.47 6.59
N ALA A 45 -6.57 -0.39 6.25
CA ALA A 45 -6.29 -1.65 5.57
C ALA A 45 -5.62 -1.44 4.20
N ALA A 46 -6.10 -0.46 3.42
CA ALA A 46 -5.53 -0.13 2.13
C ALA A 46 -4.07 0.37 2.25
N ILE A 47 -3.79 1.27 3.19
CA ILE A 47 -2.43 1.81 3.39
C ILE A 47 -1.49 0.72 3.90
N LEU A 48 -1.91 -0.08 4.88
CA LEU A 48 -1.11 -1.19 5.38
C LEU A 48 -0.80 -2.21 4.28
N GLY A 49 -1.77 -2.53 3.42
CA GLY A 49 -1.55 -3.42 2.28
C GLY A 49 -0.55 -2.85 1.27
N ALA A 50 -0.63 -1.54 0.99
CA ALA A 50 0.32 -0.86 0.11
C ALA A 50 1.74 -0.89 0.68
N VAL A 51 1.90 -0.54 1.96
CA VAL A 51 3.21 -0.54 2.65
C VAL A 51 3.78 -1.95 2.78
N ALA A 52 2.95 -2.96 3.06
CA ALA A 52 3.37 -4.36 3.15
C ALA A 52 3.85 -4.93 1.81
N SER A 53 3.44 -4.31 0.69
CA SER A 53 3.84 -4.71 -0.66
C SER A 53 5.22 -4.16 -1.05
N LEU A 54 5.80 -3.23 -0.29
CA LEU A 54 7.13 -2.67 -0.57
C LEU A 54 8.22 -3.72 -0.33
N ALA A 55 9.10 -3.88 -1.32
CA ALA A 55 10.34 -4.63 -1.14
C ALA A 55 11.38 -3.80 -0.35
N PRO A 56 12.37 -4.44 0.29
CA PRO A 56 13.48 -3.71 0.90
C PRO A 56 14.20 -2.83 -0.13
N GLY A 57 14.38 -1.55 0.20
CA GLY A 57 14.91 -0.53 -0.70
C GLY A 57 13.85 0.25 -1.49
N GLU A 58 12.59 -0.20 -1.48
CA GLU A 58 11.48 0.54 -2.09
C GLU A 58 10.83 1.52 -1.12
N GLY A 59 10.09 2.47 -1.68
CA GLY A 59 9.31 3.42 -0.89
C GLY A 59 8.10 3.95 -1.64
N MET A 60 7.29 4.67 -0.89
CA MET A 60 6.10 5.36 -1.38
C MET A 60 5.86 6.62 -0.56
N GLU A 61 5.07 7.54 -1.09
CA GLU A 61 4.54 8.66 -0.32
C GLU A 61 3.09 8.41 0.10
N LEU A 62 2.77 8.79 1.33
CA LEU A 62 1.42 8.76 1.85
C LEU A 62 0.93 10.19 2.04
N PHE A 63 -0.10 10.59 1.29
CA PHE A 63 -0.80 11.86 1.52
C PHE A 63 -2.03 11.63 2.38
N ALA A 64 -2.07 12.23 3.56
CA ALA A 64 -3.15 12.09 4.53
C ALA A 64 -3.71 13.46 4.97
N PRO A 65 -4.95 13.52 5.50
CA PRO A 65 -5.54 14.77 6.00
C PRO A 65 -4.76 15.43 7.16
N HIS A 66 -3.87 14.70 7.81
CA HIS A 66 -2.96 15.14 8.86
C HIS A 66 -1.83 14.09 8.98
N VAL A 67 -0.77 14.40 9.73
CA VAL A 67 0.33 13.45 9.96
C VAL A 67 -0.19 12.20 10.68
N PRO A 68 -0.16 11.01 10.03
CA PRO A 68 -0.84 9.82 10.53
C PRO A 68 0.03 9.04 11.52
N ARG A 69 0.50 9.69 12.60
CA ARG A 69 1.39 9.07 13.61
C ARG A 69 0.91 7.70 14.12
N PRO A 70 -0.39 7.50 14.45
CA PRO A 70 -0.88 6.20 14.90
C PRO A 70 -0.75 5.11 13.83
N LEU A 71 -0.91 5.47 12.55
CA LEU A 71 -0.77 4.54 11.44
C LEU A 71 0.70 4.14 11.23
N LEU A 72 1.64 5.08 11.39
CA LEU A 72 3.07 4.79 11.28
C LEU A 72 3.50 3.77 12.36
N MET A 73 3.08 4.00 13.61
CA MET A 73 3.30 3.01 14.68
C MET A 73 2.65 1.65 14.39
N GLN A 74 1.48 1.66 13.73
CA GLN A 74 0.76 0.46 13.35
C GLN A 74 1.46 -0.31 12.21
N ILE A 75 2.17 0.38 11.31
CA ILE A 75 3.04 -0.23 10.32
C ILE A 75 4.16 -0.98 11.03
N ASP A 76 4.90 -0.29 11.92
CA ASP A 76 6.02 -0.89 12.67
C ASP A 76 5.59 -2.09 13.52
N SER A 77 4.35 -2.09 14.02
CA SER A 77 3.84 -3.17 14.88
C SER A 77 3.31 -4.38 14.11
N GLN A 78 2.76 -4.19 12.91
CA GLN A 78 2.04 -5.25 12.18
C GLN A 78 2.80 -5.80 10.98
N ILE A 79 3.70 -5.01 10.38
CA ILE A 79 4.40 -5.39 9.17
C ILE A 79 5.84 -5.73 9.58
N PRO A 80 6.30 -6.98 9.38
CA PRO A 80 7.67 -7.34 9.67
C PRO A 80 8.61 -6.65 8.69
N GLY A 81 9.61 -5.96 9.22
CA GLY A 81 10.61 -5.21 8.46
C GLY A 81 11.01 -3.95 9.20
N ASP A 82 12.01 -3.26 8.65
CA ASP A 82 12.40 -1.94 9.13
C ASP A 82 11.87 -0.89 8.16
N PHE A 83 11.29 0.17 8.70
CA PHE A 83 10.73 1.27 7.94
C PHE A 83 11.32 2.61 8.39
N SER A 84 11.59 3.47 7.43
CA SER A 84 11.96 4.87 7.67
C SER A 84 10.83 5.78 7.19
N TYR A 85 10.57 6.82 7.97
CA TYR A 85 9.52 7.80 7.72
C TYR A 85 10.11 9.21 7.63
N GLU A 86 9.78 9.95 6.59
CA GLU A 86 10.22 11.32 6.37
C GLU A 86 9.01 12.22 6.10
N LEU A 87 8.88 13.32 6.85
CA LEU A 87 7.82 14.30 6.61
C LEU A 87 8.25 15.21 5.44
N VAL A 88 7.59 15.04 4.30
CA VAL A 88 7.90 15.79 3.07
C VAL A 88 7.16 17.12 3.04
N TYR A 89 5.92 17.14 3.55
CA TYR A 89 5.08 18.33 3.57
C TYR A 89 4.05 18.27 4.69
N GLU A 90 3.73 19.42 5.28
CA GLU A 90 2.64 19.61 6.24
C GLU A 90 2.02 20.99 6.03
N GLY A 91 0.69 21.04 5.92
CA GLY A 91 -0.08 22.27 5.81
C GLY A 91 -1.58 22.03 6.10
N ASP A 92 -2.41 23.06 5.92
CA ASP A 92 -3.86 22.99 6.12
C ASP A 92 -4.55 21.95 5.22
N ASP A 93 -4.02 21.69 4.03
CA ASP A 93 -4.55 20.71 3.07
C ASP A 93 -4.21 19.25 3.44
N GLY A 94 -3.29 19.05 4.40
CA GLY A 94 -2.87 17.75 4.90
C GLY A 94 -1.34 17.61 5.00
N ALA A 95 -0.89 16.36 5.10
CA ALA A 95 0.52 16.04 5.26
C ALA A 95 0.95 14.89 4.35
N ILE A 96 2.16 15.01 3.79
CA ILE A 96 2.79 13.97 2.98
C ILE A 96 3.95 13.39 3.76
N VAL A 97 3.94 12.08 3.94
CA VAL A 97 5.01 11.32 4.58
C VAL A 97 5.58 10.33 3.59
N ALA A 98 6.87 10.39 3.31
CA ALA A 98 7.59 9.36 2.58
C ALA A 98 7.87 8.18 3.52
N ILE A 99 7.52 6.98 3.08
CA ILE A 99 7.70 5.72 3.77
C ILE A 99 8.64 4.88 2.91
N ARG A 100 9.78 4.47 3.46
CA ARG A 100 10.70 3.55 2.78
C ARG A 100 10.92 2.31 3.64
N ARG A 101 10.93 1.15 3.01
CA ARG A 101 11.32 -0.10 3.67
C ARG A 101 12.83 -0.25 3.58
N THR A 102 13.50 -0.37 4.71
CA THR A 102 14.96 -0.45 4.79
C THR A 102 15.46 -1.88 4.95
N ALA A 103 14.64 -2.80 5.50
CA ALA A 103 14.96 -4.22 5.65
C ALA A 103 13.72 -5.12 5.61
#